data_AF-A0AAU1NJQ9-F1
#
_entry.id   AF-A0AAU1NJQ9-F1
#
_cell.length_a   1.000
_cell.length_b   1.000
_cell.length_c   1.000
_cell.angle_alpha   90.00
_cell.angle_beta   90.00
_cell.angle_gamma   90.00
#
_symmetry.space_group_name_H-M   'P 1'
#
loop_
_entity.id
_entity.type
_entity.pdbx_description
1 polymer ?
#
loop_
_entity_poly.entity_id
_entity_poly.type
_entity_poly.pdbx_seq_one_letter_code
_entity_poly.pdbx_strand_id
1 'polypeptide(L)'
;MIATVLAVLGTILGSIVTGTFQHLAAGRAERAAAAEQLRRDRLDAVTKLASAGSDHRRALWMRGEARLRGASNDELEELRAKSHITRSAITHPLVALRLLVPDPTVHTTAQAMVVATYDMVDATKSIEELTAAQDTARAAHDRFIDAAAAYFSANT
;
A
#
# COMPACT_ATOMS: atom_id res chain seq x y z
N MET A 1 46.35 20.89 -45.18
CA MET A 1 45.17 20.19 -45.74
C MET A 1 44.82 18.92 -44.96
N ILE A 2 45.70 17.92 -44.90
CA ILE A 2 45.42 16.63 -44.22
C ILE A 2 45.10 16.79 -42.72
N ALA A 3 45.88 17.60 -41.99
CA ALA A 3 45.68 17.81 -40.56
C ALA A 3 44.31 18.42 -40.21
N THR A 4 43.82 19.37 -41.02
CA THR A 4 42.51 20.01 -40.82
C THR A 4 41.37 19.03 -41.03
N VAL A 5 41.48 18.15 -42.04
CA VAL A 5 40.49 17.09 -42.31
C VAL A 5 40.43 16.11 -41.15
N LEU A 6 41.58 15.67 -40.63
CA LEU A 6 41.65 14.78 -39.46
C LEU A 6 41.05 15.40 -38.20
N ALA A 7 41.26 16.70 -37.97
CA ALA A 7 40.70 17.41 -36.83
C ALA A 7 39.15 17.47 -36.89
N VAL A 8 38.58 17.81 -38.05
CA VAL A 8 37.11 17.86 -38.23
C VAL A 8 36.49 16.47 -38.05
N LEU A 9 37.13 15.44 -38.62
CA LEU A 9 36.69 14.04 -38.44
C LEU A 9 36.72 13.62 -36.97
N GLY A 10 37.79 13.97 -36.23
CA GLY A 10 37.89 13.69 -34.80
C GLY A 10 36.78 14.35 -33.98
N THR A 11 36.42 15.60 -34.29
CA THR A 11 35.33 16.30 -33.61
C THR A 11 33.96 15.70 -33.93
N ILE A 12 33.69 15.38 -35.20
CA ILE A 12 32.44 14.74 -35.60
C ILE A 12 32.32 13.37 -34.92
N LEU A 13 33.37 12.56 -34.96
CA LEU A 13 33.37 11.24 -34.31
C LEU A 13 33.17 11.36 -32.79
N GLY A 14 33.87 12.30 -32.14
CA GLY A 14 33.72 12.56 -30.71
C GLY A 14 32.32 13.01 -30.33
N SER A 15 31.68 13.84 -31.15
CA SER A 15 30.30 14.30 -30.93
C SER A 15 29.26 13.17 -31.08
N ILE A 16 29.44 12.27 -32.05
CA ILE A 16 28.56 11.12 -32.27
C ILE A 16 28.69 10.10 -31.13
N VAL A 17 29.94 9.79 -30.73
CA VAL A 17 30.20 8.87 -29.61
C VAL A 17 29.60 9.44 -28.32
N THR A 18 29.84 10.73 -28.02
CA THR A 18 29.29 11.36 -26.82
C THR A 18 27.75 11.41 -26.85
N GLY A 19 27.15 11.77 -27.98
CA GLY A 19 25.70 11.84 -28.13
C GLY A 19 25.00 10.48 -27.98
N THR A 20 25.59 9.41 -28.51
CA THR A 20 25.05 8.05 -28.35
C THR A 20 25.17 7.54 -26.91
N PHE A 21 26.29 7.80 -26.23
CA PHE A 21 26.44 7.48 -24.81
C PHE A 21 25.46 8.26 -23.93
N GLN A 22 25.25 9.55 -24.21
CA GLN A 22 24.27 10.39 -23.50
C GLN A 22 22.85 9.88 -23.70
N HIS A 23 22.48 9.48 -24.92
CA HIS A 23 21.14 8.95 -25.21
C HIS A 23 20.89 7.60 -24.51
N LEU A 24 21.88 6.69 -24.52
CA LEU A 24 21.80 5.40 -23.82
C LEU A 24 21.85 5.55 -22.29
N ALA A 25 22.54 6.56 -21.77
CA ALA A 25 22.56 6.88 -20.35
C ALA A 25 21.22 7.49 -19.90
N ALA A 26 20.66 8.43 -20.68
CA ALA A 26 19.35 9.02 -20.43
C ALA A 26 18.24 7.95 -20.41
N GLY A 27 18.20 7.07 -21.41
CA GLY A 27 17.21 5.99 -21.44
C GLY A 27 17.40 4.93 -20.34
N ARG A 28 18.59 4.80 -19.75
CA ARG A 28 18.82 3.98 -18.55
C ARG A 28 18.34 4.70 -17.28
N ALA A 29 18.61 5.99 -17.17
CA ALA A 29 18.15 6.82 -16.05
C ALA A 29 16.63 6.91 -15.99
N GLU A 30 15.95 7.11 -17.11
CA GLU A 30 14.48 7.15 -17.18
C GLU A 30 13.85 5.83 -16.74
N ARG A 31 14.36 4.69 -17.21
CA ARG A 31 13.88 3.37 -16.80
C ARG A 31 14.09 3.11 -15.31
N ALA A 32 15.25 3.48 -14.78
CA ALA A 32 15.52 3.38 -13.35
C ALA A 32 14.57 4.26 -12.52
N ALA A 33 14.32 5.49 -12.97
CA ALA A 33 13.39 6.41 -12.31
C ALA A 33 11.94 5.87 -12.32
N ALA A 34 11.49 5.33 -13.46
CA ALA A 34 10.16 4.72 -13.58
C ALA A 34 10.00 3.48 -12.70
N ALA A 35 11.01 2.61 -12.64
CA ALA A 35 11.00 1.42 -11.79
C ALA A 35 10.94 1.80 -10.29
N GLU A 36 11.73 2.79 -9.89
CA GLU A 36 11.75 3.29 -8.52
C GLU A 36 10.44 4.02 -8.16
N GLN A 37 9.83 4.76 -9.09
CA GLN A 37 8.51 5.35 -8.89
C GLN A 37 7.44 4.27 -8.67
N LEU A 38 7.40 3.23 -9.51
CA LEU A 38 6.46 2.12 -9.34
C LEU A 38 6.67 1.39 -8.00
N ARG A 39 7.93 1.22 -7.57
CA ARG A 39 8.24 0.62 -6.26
C ARG A 39 7.67 1.47 -5.11
N ARG A 40 7.82 2.80 -5.18
CA ARG A 40 7.23 3.72 -4.19
C ARG A 40 5.70 3.68 -4.20
N ASP A 41 5.07 3.71 -5.37
CA ASP A 41 3.61 3.70 -5.49
C ASP A 41 3.01 2.39 -4.92
N ARG A 42 3.68 1.26 -5.13
CA ARG A 42 3.32 -0.03 -4.49
C ARG A 42 3.42 0.03 -2.97
N LEU A 43 4.53 0.56 -2.44
CA LEU A 43 4.75 0.67 -1.00
C LEU A 43 3.72 1.62 -0.35
N ASP A 44 3.41 2.72 -1.01
CA ASP A 44 2.39 3.68 -0.60
C ASP A 44 0.99 3.02 -0.56
N ALA A 45 0.61 2.25 -1.58
CA ALA A 45 -0.66 1.53 -1.59
C ALA A 45 -0.78 0.53 -0.43
N VAL A 46 0.26 -0.28 -0.20
CA VAL A 46 0.32 -1.25 0.90
C VAL A 46 0.20 -0.57 2.26
N THR A 47 1.00 0.48 2.51
CA THR A 47 1.05 1.17 3.80
C THR A 47 -0.22 1.95 4.10
N LYS A 48 -0.83 2.59 3.08
CA LYS A 48 -2.14 3.22 3.21
C LYS A 48 -3.24 2.21 3.52
N LEU A 49 -3.24 1.04 2.87
CA LEU A 49 -4.23 0.01 3.15
C LEU A 49 -4.07 -0.53 4.57
N ALA A 50 -2.84 -0.83 4.98
CA ALA A 50 -2.53 -1.30 6.33
C ALA A 50 -2.99 -0.29 7.40
N SER A 51 -2.74 1.00 7.16
CA SER A 51 -3.13 2.07 8.08
C SER A 51 -4.65 2.21 8.15
N ALA A 52 -5.33 2.26 7.00
CA ALA A 52 -6.80 2.34 6.94
C ALA A 52 -7.48 1.13 7.61
N GLY A 53 -6.93 -0.08 7.43
CA GLY A 53 -7.41 -1.29 8.10
C GLY A 53 -7.26 -1.21 9.62
N SER A 54 -6.11 -0.75 10.12
CA SER A 54 -5.89 -0.55 11.56
C SER A 54 -6.79 0.54 12.16
N ASP A 55 -7.00 1.65 11.44
CA ASP A 55 -7.90 2.71 11.87
C ASP A 55 -9.35 2.24 11.93
N HIS A 56 -9.79 1.47 10.93
CA HIS A 56 -11.13 0.92 10.93
C HIS A 56 -11.34 -0.12 12.05
N ARG A 57 -10.37 -1.03 12.26
CA ARG A 57 -10.37 -1.97 13.39
C ARG A 57 -10.49 -1.26 14.73
N ARG A 58 -9.75 -0.18 14.93
CA ARG A 58 -9.84 0.67 16.13
C ARG A 58 -11.22 1.33 16.26
N ALA A 59 -11.78 1.86 15.18
CA ALA A 59 -13.12 2.46 15.19
C ALA A 59 -14.20 1.43 15.57
N LEU A 60 -14.10 0.20 15.05
CA LEU A 60 -15.02 -0.89 15.38
C LEU A 60 -14.86 -1.37 16.82
N TRP A 61 -13.63 -1.45 17.34
CA TRP A 61 -13.39 -1.74 18.75
C TRP A 61 -14.07 -0.71 19.66
N MET A 62 -13.79 0.59 19.46
CA MET A 62 -14.35 1.67 20.30
C MET A 62 -15.88 1.65 20.25
N ARG A 63 -16.46 1.42 19.07
CA ARG A 63 -17.91 1.30 18.90
C ARG A 63 -18.48 0.06 19.60
N GLY A 64 -17.81 -1.09 19.48
CA GLY A 64 -18.22 -2.33 20.11
C GLY A 64 -18.18 -2.24 21.64
N GLU A 65 -17.07 -1.74 22.18
CA GLU A 65 -16.87 -1.48 23.60
C GLU A 65 -17.93 -0.50 24.13
N ALA A 66 -18.18 0.61 23.42
CA ALA A 66 -19.23 1.57 23.78
C ALA A 66 -20.62 0.94 23.88
N ARG A 67 -20.95 0.05 22.95
CA ARG A 67 -22.22 -0.67 22.97
C ARG A 67 -22.32 -1.60 24.17
N LEU A 68 -21.25 -2.34 24.49
CA LEU A 68 -21.23 -3.30 25.58
C LEU A 68 -21.31 -2.63 26.96
N ARG A 69 -20.72 -1.44 27.13
CA ARG A 69 -20.83 -0.66 28.37
C ARG A 69 -22.14 0.13 28.52
N GLY A 70 -23.03 0.08 27.52
CA GLY A 70 -24.30 0.82 27.54
C GLY A 70 -24.13 2.34 27.38
N ALA A 71 -23.25 2.78 26.47
CA ALA A 71 -23.08 4.18 26.11
C ALA A 71 -24.38 4.89 25.69
N SER A 72 -24.38 6.22 25.75
CA SER A 72 -25.52 7.03 25.29
C SER A 72 -25.74 6.87 23.77
N ASN A 73 -26.96 7.16 23.31
CA ASN A 73 -27.27 7.13 21.89
C ASN A 73 -26.42 8.11 21.08
N ASP A 74 -26.16 9.31 21.62
CA ASP A 74 -25.34 10.32 20.95
C ASP A 74 -23.90 9.83 20.72
N GLU A 75 -23.31 9.19 21.75
CA GLU A 75 -21.98 8.61 21.64
C GLU A 75 -21.93 7.44 20.65
N LEU A 76 -22.97 6.59 20.63
CA LEU A 76 -23.08 5.49 19.67
C LEU A 76 -23.22 5.99 18.23
N GLU A 77 -23.97 7.07 18.00
CA GLU A 77 -24.11 7.69 16.68
C GLU A 77 -22.78 8.33 16.21
N GLU A 78 -22.05 9.01 17.09
CA GLU A 78 -20.72 9.55 16.77
C GLU A 78 -19.75 8.43 16.36
N LEU A 79 -19.70 7.34 17.13
CA LEU A 79 -18.84 6.20 16.84
C LEU A 79 -19.27 5.45 15.57
N ARG A 80 -20.57 5.39 15.28
CA ARG A 80 -21.10 4.89 14.00
C ARG A 80 -20.60 5.74 12.84
N ALA A 81 -20.75 7.07 12.90
CA ALA A 81 -20.27 7.98 11.87
C ALA A 81 -18.76 7.83 11.63
N LYS A 82 -17.96 7.75 12.71
CA LYS A 82 -16.52 7.50 12.64
C LYS A 82 -16.19 6.15 11.99
N SER A 83 -16.95 5.10 12.28
CA SER A 83 -16.78 3.80 11.64
C SER A 83 -17.09 3.84 10.14
N HIS A 84 -18.04 4.67 9.69
CA HIS A 84 -18.33 4.87 8.27
C HIS A 84 -17.21 5.60 7.53
N ILE A 85 -16.64 6.65 8.14
CA ILE A 85 -15.49 7.39 7.58
C ILE A 85 -14.28 6.47 7.43
N THR A 86 -13.94 5.70 8.47
CA THR A 86 -12.80 4.78 8.41
C THR A 86 -13.03 3.62 7.44
N ARG A 87 -14.27 3.15 7.29
CA ARG A 87 -14.63 2.14 6.27
C ARG A 87 -14.42 2.67 4.86
N SER A 88 -14.86 3.89 4.56
CA SER A 88 -14.71 4.45 3.21
C SER A 88 -13.24 4.66 2.83
N ALA A 89 -12.38 4.97 3.82
CA ALA A 89 -10.95 5.14 3.63
C ALA A 89 -10.20 3.86 3.17
N ILE A 90 -10.79 2.67 3.35
CA ILE A 90 -10.19 1.39 2.90
C ILE A 90 -10.25 1.23 1.38
N THR A 91 -11.30 1.75 0.73
CA THR A 91 -11.60 1.43 -0.68
C THR A 91 -10.49 1.85 -1.63
N HIS A 92 -10.05 3.10 -1.54
CA HIS A 92 -9.03 3.65 -2.44
C HIS A 92 -7.70 2.87 -2.38
N PRO A 93 -7.07 2.68 -1.20
CA PRO A 93 -5.81 1.94 -1.13
C PRO A 93 -5.96 0.45 -1.47
N LEU A 94 -7.12 -0.17 -1.21
CA LEU A 94 -7.37 -1.54 -1.66
C LEU A 94 -7.40 -1.66 -3.20
N VAL A 95 -8.04 -0.70 -3.88
CA VAL A 95 -8.04 -0.63 -5.34
C VAL A 95 -6.64 -0.40 -5.87
N ALA A 96 -5.92 0.59 -5.32
CA ALA A 96 -4.54 0.88 -5.73
C ALA A 96 -3.63 -0.34 -5.56
N LEU A 97 -3.74 -1.05 -4.44
CA LEU A 97 -2.98 -2.28 -4.19
C LEU A 97 -3.27 -3.34 -5.28
N ARG A 98 -4.55 -3.58 -5.60
CA ARG A 98 -4.95 -4.56 -6.63
C ARG A 98 -4.47 -4.21 -8.03
N LEU A 99 -4.24 -2.93 -8.31
CA LEU A 99 -3.75 -2.45 -9.61
C LEU A 99 -2.23 -2.49 -9.71
N LEU A 100 -1.53 -2.20 -8.61
CA LEU A 100 -0.09 -1.96 -8.62
C LEU A 100 0.73 -3.19 -8.20
N VAL A 101 0.20 -4.02 -7.30
CA VAL A 101 0.86 -5.21 -6.79
C VAL A 101 0.31 -6.43 -7.55
N PRO A 102 1.13 -7.19 -8.30
CA PRO A 102 0.65 -8.34 -9.06
C PRO A 102 0.55 -9.63 -8.23
N ASP A 103 1.04 -9.63 -6.99
CA ASP A 103 1.16 -10.84 -6.18
C ASP A 103 -0.20 -11.32 -5.61
N PRO A 104 -0.65 -12.55 -5.95
CA PRO A 104 -1.92 -13.07 -5.48
C PRO A 104 -1.99 -13.28 -3.97
N THR A 105 -0.87 -13.62 -3.33
CA THR A 105 -0.82 -13.84 -1.88
C THR A 105 -1.03 -12.52 -1.13
N VAL A 106 -0.43 -11.42 -1.63
CA VAL A 106 -0.70 -10.07 -1.11
C VAL A 106 -2.18 -9.71 -1.25
N HIS A 107 -2.81 -10.06 -2.38
CA HIS A 107 -4.25 -9.80 -2.57
C HIS A 107 -5.12 -10.60 -1.60
N THR A 108 -4.87 -11.89 -1.45
CA THR A 108 -5.66 -12.76 -0.58
C THR A 108 -5.53 -12.35 0.89
N THR A 109 -4.31 -12.04 1.34
CA THR A 109 -4.07 -11.60 2.72
C THR A 109 -4.65 -10.20 3.00
N ALA A 110 -4.55 -9.27 2.05
CA ALA A 110 -5.21 -7.96 2.13
C ALA A 110 -6.74 -8.10 2.28
N GLN A 111 -7.35 -8.96 1.46
CA GLN A 111 -8.79 -9.21 1.54
C GLN A 111 -9.17 -9.87 2.88
N ALA A 112 -8.38 -10.84 3.36
CA ALA A 112 -8.60 -11.49 4.65
C ALA A 112 -8.53 -10.50 5.81
N MET A 113 -7.59 -9.55 5.79
CA MET A 113 -7.51 -8.46 6.76
C MET A 113 -8.78 -7.60 6.77
N VAL A 114 -9.28 -7.20 5.59
CA VAL A 114 -10.49 -6.38 5.46
C VAL A 114 -11.72 -7.13 5.97
N VAL A 115 -11.88 -8.40 5.58
CA VAL A 115 -13.00 -9.25 6.03
C VAL A 115 -12.97 -9.43 7.54
N ALA A 116 -11.84 -9.86 8.11
CA ALA A 116 -11.70 -10.05 9.56
C ALA A 116 -11.98 -8.76 10.35
N THR A 117 -11.65 -7.60 9.79
CA THR A 117 -12.00 -6.32 10.40
C THR A 117 -13.50 -6.07 10.38
N TYR A 118 -14.19 -6.32 9.26
CA TYR A 118 -15.65 -6.15 9.17
C TYR A 118 -16.42 -7.12 10.06
N ASP A 119 -15.95 -8.36 10.21
CA ASP A 119 -16.56 -9.39 11.05
C ASP A 119 -16.60 -8.99 12.54
N MET A 120 -15.78 -8.03 12.98
CA MET A 120 -15.84 -7.49 14.35
C MET A 120 -17.18 -6.85 14.69
N VAL A 121 -17.94 -6.36 13.71
CA VAL A 121 -19.27 -5.79 13.94
C VAL A 121 -20.22 -6.83 14.56
N ASP A 122 -20.11 -8.08 14.11
CA ASP A 122 -20.98 -9.19 14.53
C ASP A 122 -20.59 -9.76 15.91
N ALA A 123 -19.36 -9.50 16.36
CA ALA A 123 -18.80 -9.96 17.63
C ALA A 123 -19.19 -9.09 18.85
N THR A 124 -20.08 -8.10 18.68
CA THR A 124 -20.45 -7.16 19.76
C THR A 124 -21.49 -7.75 20.73
N LYS A 125 -21.39 -9.05 21.08
CA LYS A 125 -22.30 -9.70 22.04
C LYS A 125 -21.68 -9.80 23.44
N SER A 126 -20.37 -9.91 23.53
CA SER A 126 -19.61 -9.84 24.77
C SER A 126 -18.23 -9.21 24.54
N ILE A 127 -17.56 -8.81 25.62
CA ILE A 127 -16.21 -8.23 25.52
C ILE A 127 -15.18 -9.27 25.08
N GLU A 128 -15.38 -10.53 25.47
CA GLU A 128 -14.54 -11.67 25.09
C GLU A 128 -14.64 -11.95 23.59
N GLU A 129 -15.86 -11.99 23.03
CA GLU A 129 -16.07 -12.17 21.59
C GLU A 129 -15.45 -11.01 20.79
N LEU A 130 -15.64 -9.77 21.25
CA LEU A 130 -15.06 -8.59 20.62
C LEU A 130 -13.52 -8.62 20.64
N THR A 131 -12.93 -9.07 21.76
CA THR A 131 -11.46 -9.24 21.92
C THR A 131 -10.93 -10.30 20.96
N ALA A 132 -11.57 -11.47 20.91
CA ALA A 132 -11.18 -12.53 19.99
C ALA A 132 -11.28 -12.12 18.52
N ALA A 133 -12.31 -11.35 18.15
CA ALA A 133 -12.45 -10.79 16.81
C ALA A 133 -11.36 -9.75 16.51
N GLN A 134 -11.02 -8.88 17.48
CA GLN A 134 -9.93 -7.92 17.32
C GLN A 134 -8.58 -8.61 17.12
N ASP A 135 -8.29 -9.68 17.86
CA ASP A 135 -7.05 -10.45 17.71
C ASP A 135 -6.99 -11.18 16.37
N THR A 136 -8.12 -11.73 15.92
CA THR A 136 -8.24 -12.32 14.58
C THR A 136 -7.95 -11.30 13.47
N ALA A 137 -8.52 -10.10 13.59
CA ALA A 137 -8.27 -9.00 12.65
C ALA A 137 -6.81 -8.51 12.70
N ARG A 138 -6.20 -8.45 13.89
CA ARG A 138 -4.77 -8.11 14.05
C ARG A 138 -3.88 -9.16 13.38
N ALA A 139 -4.11 -10.44 13.64
CA ALA A 139 -3.35 -11.52 13.02
C ALA A 139 -3.50 -11.54 11.48
N ALA A 140 -4.68 -11.19 10.96
CA ALA A 140 -4.89 -11.06 9.51
C ALA A 140 -4.14 -9.85 8.92
N HIS A 141 -4.05 -8.75 9.66
CA HIS A 141 -3.23 -7.58 9.30
C HIS A 141 -1.75 -7.94 9.25
N ASP A 142 -1.24 -8.62 10.27
CA ASP A 142 0.17 -9.05 10.32
C ASP A 142 0.52 -9.97 9.13
N ARG A 143 -0.35 -10.95 8.81
CA ARG A 143 -0.17 -11.80 7.62
C ARG A 143 -0.14 -11.02 6.32
N PHE A 144 -0.91 -9.94 6.20
CA PHE A 144 -0.88 -9.07 5.04
C PHE A 144 0.45 -8.30 4.94
N ILE A 145 0.96 -7.79 6.07
CA ILE A 145 2.27 -7.13 6.12
C ILE A 145 3.39 -8.11 5.76
N ASP A 146 3.36 -9.33 6.30
CA ASP A 146 4.36 -10.37 6.00
C ASP A 146 4.36 -10.75 4.51
N ALA A 147 3.18 -10.92 3.91
CA ALA A 147 3.06 -11.18 2.48
C ALA A 147 3.62 -10.03 1.64
N ALA A 148 3.30 -8.78 2.01
CA ALA A 148 3.83 -7.61 1.32
C ALA A 148 5.36 -7.49 1.48
N ALA A 149 5.89 -7.75 2.67
CA ALA A 149 7.34 -7.73 2.93
C ALA A 149 8.08 -8.80 2.11
N ALA A 150 7.50 -10.00 2.01
CA ALA A 150 8.04 -11.06 1.14
C ALA A 150 8.03 -10.65 -0.33
N TYR A 151 6.94 -10.05 -0.81
CA TYR A 151 6.85 -9.49 -2.17
C TYR A 151 7.92 -8.44 -2.44
N PHE A 152 8.12 -7.47 -1.54
CA PHE A 152 9.16 -6.45 -1.74
C PHE A 152 10.57 -7.04 -1.71
N SER A 153 10.84 -8.00 -0.82
CA SER A 153 12.15 -8.63 -0.69
C SER A 153 12.52 -9.45 -1.93
N ALA A 154 11.55 -10.11 -2.56
CA ALA A 154 11.75 -10.88 -3.79
C ALA A 154 11.90 -10.00 -5.05
N ASN A 155 11.54 -8.72 -4.96
CA ASN A 155 11.45 -7.78 -6.08
C ASN A 155 12.36 -6.54 -5.91
N THR A 156 13.25 -6.56 -4.93
CA THR A 156 14.42 -5.65 -4.80
C THR A 156 15.60 -6.17 -5.60
#